data_AF-A0A084IHH2-F1
#
_entry.id   AF-A0A084IHH2-F1
#
_cell.length_a   1.000
_cell.length_b   1.000
_cell.length_c   1.000
_cell.angle_alpha   90.00
_cell.angle_beta   90.00
_cell.angle_gamma   90.00
#
_symmetry.space_group_name_H-M   'P 1'
#
loop_
_entity.id
_entity.type
_entity.pdbx_description
1 polymer ?
#
loop_
_entity_poly.entity_id
_entity_poly.type
_entity_poly.pdbx_seq_one_letter_code
_entity_poly.pdbx_strand_id
1 'polypeptide(L)'
;MRAASGWFVLVIALLASATATAADMGDRAGFTGLTPVSDARLAALRGGFTLSQGGVTVDVAMGIQQLTYINGQLVASSVIDTQTLPTQLLRVIQNGPGNTFDPNSLHLLPGSIGTVIQNTLDQQTIRNLNVLNVTVTSQALAQALSIQSAVRDALTGLGR
;
A
#
# COMPACT_ATOMS: atom_id res chain seq x y z
N MET A 1 -11.93 -59.98 -24.73
CA MET A 1 -11.57 -60.11 -23.30
C MET A 1 -10.09 -59.79 -23.13
N ARG A 2 -9.80 -58.80 -22.24
CA ARG A 2 -8.52 -58.42 -21.61
C ARG A 2 -8.28 -56.91 -21.72
N ALA A 3 -8.71 -56.23 -20.66
CA ALA A 3 -8.38 -54.85 -20.32
C ALA A 3 -7.02 -54.81 -19.61
N ALA A 4 -6.20 -53.80 -19.91
CA ALA A 4 -5.24 -53.17 -18.99
C ALA A 4 -4.44 -52.10 -19.75
N SER A 5 -4.48 -50.85 -19.28
CA SER A 5 -3.27 -50.19 -18.77
C SER A 5 -3.67 -48.81 -18.24
N GLY A 6 -3.69 -48.69 -16.91
CA GLY A 6 -3.99 -47.45 -16.22
C GLY A 6 -2.91 -46.39 -16.42
N TRP A 7 -3.33 -45.14 -16.45
CA TRP A 7 -2.44 -43.99 -16.32
C TRP A 7 -1.98 -43.88 -14.86
N PHE A 8 -0.70 -44.17 -14.64
CA PHE A 8 0.01 -43.87 -13.40
C PHE A 8 0.37 -42.39 -13.39
N VAL A 9 -0.29 -41.60 -12.53
CA VAL A 9 0.15 -40.25 -12.20
C VAL A 9 1.32 -40.37 -11.22
N LEU A 10 2.53 -40.03 -11.68
CA LEU A 10 3.70 -39.85 -10.83
C LEU A 10 3.57 -38.50 -10.12
N VAL A 11 2.99 -38.50 -8.92
CA VAL A 11 3.07 -37.35 -8.01
C VAL A 11 4.46 -37.34 -7.40
N ILE A 12 5.34 -36.46 -7.89
CA ILE A 12 6.62 -36.18 -7.26
C ILE A 12 6.32 -35.43 -5.96
N ALA A 13 6.49 -36.12 -4.84
CA ALA A 13 6.60 -35.51 -3.53
C ALA A 13 7.92 -34.75 -3.45
N LEU A 14 7.86 -33.42 -3.31
CA LEU A 14 8.98 -32.64 -2.78
C LEU A 14 8.52 -31.98 -1.49
N LEU A 15 8.69 -32.72 -0.39
CA LEU A 15 8.71 -32.18 0.95
C LEU A 15 9.91 -31.25 1.07
N ALA A 16 9.65 -29.97 1.30
CA ALA A 16 10.62 -29.07 1.90
C ALA A 16 9.88 -28.22 2.95
N SER A 17 9.66 -28.81 4.12
CA SER A 17 9.26 -28.06 5.30
C SER A 17 10.41 -27.14 5.68
N ALA A 18 10.31 -25.86 5.32
CA ALA A 18 11.18 -24.84 5.85
C ALA A 18 10.71 -24.51 7.28
N THR A 19 11.18 -25.29 8.25
CA THR A 19 11.18 -24.87 9.65
C THR A 19 12.14 -23.69 9.77
N ALA A 20 11.62 -22.48 9.62
CA ALA A 20 12.35 -21.27 9.99
C ALA A 20 12.39 -21.21 11.53
N THR A 21 13.34 -21.91 12.12
CA THR A 21 13.75 -21.65 13.50
C THR A 21 14.26 -20.21 13.54
N ALA A 22 13.51 -19.34 14.24
CA ALA A 22 13.94 -17.99 14.58
C ALA A 22 15.03 -18.02 15.67
N ALA A 23 16.08 -18.79 15.42
CA ALA A 23 17.26 -18.94 16.25
C ALA A 23 18.47 -19.06 15.32
N ASP A 24 18.65 -18.03 14.51
CA ASP A 24 19.93 -17.48 14.04
C ASP A 24 19.66 -16.59 12.81
N MET A 25 19.08 -15.41 13.04
CA MET A 25 19.05 -14.34 12.02
C MET A 25 20.31 -13.47 12.13
N GLY A 26 21.46 -14.06 12.48
CA GLY A 26 22.74 -13.38 12.65
C GLY A 26 23.56 -13.19 11.36
N ASP A 27 23.24 -13.88 10.27
CA ASP A 27 24.11 -13.90 9.08
C ASP A 27 23.35 -13.76 7.75
N ARG A 28 22.60 -12.66 7.60
CA ARG A 28 22.29 -12.13 6.26
C ARG A 28 23.34 -11.08 5.96
N ALA A 29 24.34 -11.48 5.19
CA ALA A 29 25.48 -10.70 4.69
C ALA A 29 25.28 -9.17 4.71
N GLY A 30 26.00 -8.48 5.60
CA GLY A 30 26.15 -7.01 5.58
C GLY A 30 25.57 -6.24 6.78
N PHE A 31 24.82 -6.88 7.68
CA PHE A 31 24.16 -6.18 8.81
C PHE A 31 24.80 -6.45 10.19
N THR A 32 25.95 -7.12 10.24
CA THR A 32 26.68 -7.41 11.49
C THR A 32 27.12 -6.12 12.18
N GLY A 33 26.68 -5.89 13.42
CA GLY A 33 27.02 -4.70 14.22
C GLY A 33 26.10 -3.50 14.02
N LEU A 34 25.07 -3.62 13.18
CA LEU A 34 24.03 -2.59 13.07
C LEU A 34 22.93 -2.85 14.10
N THR A 35 22.59 -1.82 14.88
CA THR A 35 21.45 -1.89 15.79
C THR A 35 20.15 -1.94 14.98
N PRO A 36 19.29 -2.95 15.17
CA PRO A 36 18.00 -3.00 14.50
C PRO A 36 17.18 -1.75 14.82
N VAL A 37 16.60 -1.14 13.79
CA VAL A 37 15.64 -0.04 13.96
C VAL A 37 14.37 -0.61 14.59
N SER A 38 13.79 0.09 15.56
CA SER A 38 12.55 -0.37 16.20
C SER A 38 11.39 -0.43 15.22
N ASP A 39 10.50 -1.41 15.40
CA ASP A 39 9.28 -1.57 14.58
C ASP A 39 8.44 -0.29 14.56
N ALA A 40 8.35 0.40 15.70
CA ALA A 40 7.66 1.69 15.82
C ALA A 40 8.29 2.77 14.93
N ARG A 41 9.63 2.79 14.81
CA ARG A 41 10.32 3.74 13.94
C ARG A 41 10.15 3.38 12.46
N LEU A 42 10.17 2.09 12.11
CA LEU A 42 9.86 1.63 10.75
C LEU A 42 8.40 1.88 10.37
N ALA A 43 7.47 1.76 11.31
CA ALA A 43 6.06 2.11 11.14
C ALA A 43 5.89 3.63 10.92
N ALA A 44 6.55 4.45 11.74
CA ALA A 44 6.54 5.89 11.59
C ALA A 44 7.13 6.37 10.25
N LEU A 45 8.17 5.69 9.74
CA LEU A 45 8.75 5.99 8.43
C LEU A 45 7.91 5.49 7.26
N ARG A 46 7.01 4.52 7.48
CA ARG A 46 6.21 3.90 6.41
C ARG A 46 5.03 4.72 5.93
N GLY A 47 4.69 5.81 6.61
CA GLY A 47 3.57 6.64 6.21
C GLY A 47 2.23 5.95 6.39
N GLY A 48 1.61 6.04 7.56
CA GLY A 48 0.29 5.46 7.79
C GLY A 48 -0.35 5.82 9.12
N PHE A 49 -1.63 5.48 9.28
CA PHE A 49 -2.40 5.67 10.52
C PHE A 49 -2.86 4.31 11.07
N THR A 50 -2.83 4.19 12.39
CA THR A 50 -3.32 3.00 13.11
C THR A 50 -4.82 3.13 13.34
N LEU A 51 -5.60 2.25 12.73
CA LEU A 51 -7.01 2.06 13.08
C LEU A 51 -7.10 0.99 14.16
N SER A 52 -7.72 1.33 15.29
CA SER A 52 -8.06 0.35 16.33
C SER A 52 -9.58 0.30 16.46
N GLN A 53 -10.18 -0.80 16.00
CA GLN A 53 -11.62 -1.05 16.14
C GLN A 53 -11.82 -2.47 16.67
N GLY A 54 -12.57 -2.61 17.76
CA GLY A 54 -12.88 -3.92 18.34
C GLY A 54 -11.66 -4.69 18.90
N GLY A 55 -10.59 -3.99 19.31
CA GLY A 55 -9.38 -4.60 19.86
C GLY A 55 -8.37 -5.09 18.81
N VAL A 56 -8.66 -4.89 17.52
CA VAL A 56 -7.75 -5.19 16.41
C VAL A 56 -7.12 -3.88 15.93
N THR A 57 -5.79 -3.83 15.94
CA THR A 57 -5.02 -2.72 15.36
C THR A 57 -4.60 -3.06 13.93
N VAL A 58 -4.88 -2.14 13.02
CA VAL A 58 -4.54 -2.23 11.60
C VAL A 58 -3.77 -0.99 11.21
N ASP A 59 -2.61 -1.18 10.60
CA ASP A 59 -1.83 -0.11 10.01
C ASP A 59 -2.30 0.14 8.58
N VAL A 60 -2.71 1.37 8.29
CA VAL A 60 -3.15 1.79 6.96
C VAL A 60 -2.21 2.86 6.43
N ALA A 61 -1.53 2.57 5.32
CA ALA A 61 -0.72 3.52 4.58
C ALA A 61 -1.46 3.93 3.31
N MET A 62 -1.57 5.23 3.04
CA MET A 62 -2.16 5.72 1.78
C MET A 62 -1.27 6.76 1.10
N GLY A 63 -1.13 6.63 -0.21
CA GLY A 63 -0.56 7.63 -1.09
C GLY A 63 -1.54 8.01 -2.18
N ILE A 64 -1.73 9.31 -2.40
CA ILE A 64 -2.57 9.85 -3.48
C ILE A 64 -1.66 10.47 -4.51
N GLN A 65 -1.70 9.97 -5.74
CA GLN A 65 -1.03 10.58 -6.88
C GLN A 65 -2.06 11.23 -7.80
N GLN A 66 -1.91 12.52 -8.03
CA GLN A 66 -2.75 13.29 -8.93
C GLN A 66 -1.94 13.70 -10.15
N LEU A 67 -2.46 13.44 -11.35
CA LEU A 67 -1.86 13.86 -12.61
C LEU A 67 -2.92 14.57 -13.44
N THR A 68 -2.60 15.75 -13.97
CA THR A 68 -3.46 16.46 -14.92
C THR A 68 -2.76 16.55 -16.25
N TYR A 69 -3.45 16.08 -17.29
CA TYR A 69 -3.02 16.18 -18.68
C TYR A 69 -3.92 17.13 -19.45
N ILE A 70 -3.34 17.91 -20.36
CA ILE A 70 -4.05 18.71 -21.37
C ILE A 70 -3.48 18.32 -22.73
N ASN A 71 -4.35 17.86 -23.64
CA ASN A 71 -3.98 17.39 -24.99
C ASN A 71 -2.87 16.32 -24.98
N GLY A 72 -2.86 15.47 -23.96
CA GLY A 72 -1.86 14.41 -23.79
C GLY A 72 -0.54 14.86 -23.14
N GLN A 73 -0.33 16.16 -22.91
CA GLN A 73 0.82 16.65 -22.13
C GLN A 73 0.48 16.73 -20.65
N LEU A 74 1.40 16.24 -19.80
CA LEU A 74 1.29 16.38 -18.35
C LEU A 74 1.52 17.86 -17.97
N VAL A 75 0.50 18.52 -17.45
CA VAL A 75 0.55 19.94 -17.04
C VAL A 75 0.71 20.12 -15.53
N ALA A 76 0.33 19.13 -14.73
CA ALA A 76 0.52 19.14 -13.29
C ALA A 76 0.60 17.71 -12.74
N SER A 77 1.43 17.52 -11.72
CA SER A 77 1.48 16.28 -10.94
C SER A 77 1.70 16.59 -9.46
N SER A 78 1.04 15.84 -8.59
CA SER A 78 1.22 15.92 -7.15
C SER A 78 1.22 14.51 -6.56
N VAL A 79 2.10 14.26 -5.59
CA VAL A 79 2.04 13.09 -4.72
C VAL A 79 1.77 13.60 -3.32
N ILE A 80 0.74 13.05 -2.68
CA ILE A 80 0.28 13.44 -1.36
C ILE A 80 0.40 12.20 -0.48
N ASP A 81 1.17 12.33 0.60
CA ASP A 81 1.27 11.33 1.66
C ASP A 81 0.37 11.73 2.83
N THR A 82 -0.29 10.74 3.41
CA THR A 82 -1.18 10.91 4.58
C THR A 82 -0.50 11.49 5.82
N GLN A 83 0.82 11.42 5.94
CA GLN A 83 1.52 11.98 7.12
C GLN A 83 1.61 13.50 7.12
N THR A 84 1.56 14.12 5.94
CA THR A 84 1.83 15.56 5.79
C THR A 84 0.65 16.26 5.15
N LEU A 85 -0.58 15.77 5.34
CA LEU A 85 -1.77 16.39 4.76
C LEU A 85 -1.85 17.85 5.24
N PRO A 86 -1.65 18.82 4.34
CA PRO A 86 -1.85 20.22 4.66
C PRO A 86 -3.32 20.45 4.99
N THR A 87 -3.59 21.46 5.81
CA THR A 87 -4.95 21.88 6.16
C THR A 87 -5.82 22.21 4.96
N GLN A 88 -5.22 22.52 3.81
CA GLN A 88 -5.91 22.67 2.52
C GLN A 88 -4.92 22.43 1.38
N LEU A 89 -5.31 21.61 0.41
CA LEU A 89 -4.52 21.37 -0.81
C LEU A 89 -5.36 21.67 -2.04
N LEU A 90 -5.30 22.92 -2.48
CA LEU A 90 -5.87 23.33 -3.75
C LEU A 90 -4.80 23.45 -4.82
N ARG A 91 -5.01 22.76 -5.94
CA ARG A 91 -4.28 22.99 -7.18
C ARG A 91 -5.15 23.82 -8.10
N VAL A 92 -4.59 24.86 -8.69
CA VAL A 92 -5.27 25.64 -9.74
C VAL A 92 -4.46 25.51 -11.02
N ILE A 93 -5.13 25.15 -12.12
CA ILE A 93 -4.54 25.00 -13.44
C ILE A 93 -5.31 25.91 -14.38
N GLN A 94 -4.61 26.82 -15.05
CA GLN A 94 -5.21 27.81 -15.94
C GLN A 94 -4.69 27.58 -17.36
N ASN A 95 -5.58 27.17 -18.26
CA ASN A 95 -5.29 26.91 -19.66
C ASN A 95 -5.93 27.98 -20.55
N GLY A 96 -5.10 28.86 -21.09
CA GLY A 96 -5.53 29.99 -21.92
C GLY A 96 -5.55 31.34 -21.20
N PRO A 97 -5.71 32.44 -21.95
CA PRO A 97 -5.73 33.80 -21.41
C PRO A 97 -7.05 34.11 -20.68
N GLY A 98 -7.02 35.08 -19.74
CA GLY A 98 -8.22 35.57 -19.06
C GLY A 98 -8.76 34.69 -17.93
N ASN A 99 -8.09 33.60 -17.59
CA ASN A 99 -8.44 32.80 -16.41
C ASN A 99 -8.13 33.57 -15.12
N THR A 100 -9.11 33.70 -14.23
CA THR A 100 -8.95 34.33 -12.91
C THR A 100 -9.48 33.40 -11.82
N PHE A 101 -8.67 33.13 -10.81
CA PHE A 101 -9.06 32.28 -9.68
C PHE A 101 -9.10 33.10 -8.40
N ASP A 102 -10.27 33.16 -7.76
CA ASP A 102 -10.42 33.71 -6.41
C ASP A 102 -10.50 32.56 -5.40
N PRO A 103 -9.47 32.35 -4.57
CA PRO A 103 -9.47 31.30 -3.55
C PRO A 103 -10.59 31.45 -2.52
N ASN A 104 -11.05 32.68 -2.26
CA ASN A 104 -12.07 32.95 -1.26
C ASN A 104 -13.49 32.63 -1.76
N SER A 105 -13.66 32.48 -3.07
CA SER A 105 -14.93 32.07 -3.69
C SER A 105 -15.26 30.59 -3.44
N LEU A 106 -14.26 29.78 -3.11
CA LEU A 106 -14.44 28.38 -2.80
C LEU A 106 -14.66 28.19 -1.31
N HIS A 107 -15.94 28.00 -0.92
CA HIS A 107 -16.28 27.55 0.42
C HIS A 107 -15.95 26.07 0.56
N LEU A 108 -14.70 25.78 0.89
CA LEU A 108 -14.19 24.44 1.07
C LEU A 108 -14.18 24.08 2.54
N LEU A 109 -14.50 22.82 2.84
CA LEU A 109 -14.32 22.31 4.18
C LEU A 109 -12.83 22.36 4.56
N PRO A 110 -12.48 22.68 5.80
CA PRO A 110 -11.11 22.49 6.30
C PRO A 110 -10.65 21.06 6.01
N GLY A 111 -9.46 20.91 5.42
CA GLY A 111 -8.93 19.62 4.95
C GLY A 111 -9.29 19.26 3.51
N SER A 112 -9.94 20.15 2.75
CA SER A 112 -10.27 19.87 1.35
C SER A 112 -9.03 19.75 0.47
N ILE A 113 -9.01 18.68 -0.32
CA ILE A 113 -8.02 18.42 -1.36
C ILE A 113 -8.74 18.48 -2.70
N GLY A 114 -8.29 19.32 -3.62
CA GLY A 114 -8.97 19.52 -4.89
C GLY A 114 -8.09 20.13 -5.97
N THR A 115 -8.47 19.89 -7.22
CA THR A 115 -7.90 20.57 -8.39
C THR A 115 -8.99 21.37 -9.10
N VAL A 116 -8.75 22.66 -9.30
CA VAL A 116 -9.56 23.56 -10.08
C VAL A 116 -8.86 23.77 -11.42
N ILE A 117 -9.56 23.48 -12.51
CA ILE A 117 -9.04 23.69 -13.86
C ILE A 117 -9.89 24.74 -14.55
N GLN A 118 -9.26 25.84 -14.93
CA GLN A 118 -9.87 26.91 -15.71
C GLN A 118 -9.36 26.81 -17.13
N ASN A 119 -10.26 26.82 -18.09
CA ASN A 119 -9.92 26.64 -19.49
C ASN A 119 -10.73 27.61 -20.34
N THR A 120 -10.05 28.47 -21.07
CA THR A 120 -10.65 29.46 -21.98
C THR A 120 -10.39 29.15 -23.46
N LEU A 121 -9.73 28.03 -23.76
CA LEU A 121 -9.46 27.58 -25.12
C LEU A 121 -10.45 26.49 -25.55
N ASP A 122 -10.83 26.49 -26.83
CA ASP A 122 -11.70 25.46 -27.39
C ASP A 122 -10.95 24.16 -27.69
N GLN A 123 -11.70 23.04 -27.76
CA GLN A 123 -11.19 21.74 -28.22
C GLN A 123 -10.04 21.16 -27.39
N GLN A 124 -10.01 21.44 -26.09
CA GLN A 124 -8.98 20.93 -25.18
C GLN A 124 -9.42 19.60 -24.57
N THR A 125 -8.56 18.59 -24.63
CA THR A 125 -8.77 17.32 -23.93
C THR A 125 -8.08 17.38 -22.56
N ILE A 126 -8.85 17.53 -21.50
CA ILE A 126 -8.35 17.62 -20.12
C ILE A 126 -8.60 16.28 -19.42
N ARG A 127 -7.56 15.68 -18.83
CA ARG A 127 -7.65 14.43 -18.07
C ARG A 127 -7.02 14.60 -16.71
N ASN A 128 -7.80 14.51 -15.64
CA ASN A 128 -7.31 14.46 -14.26
C ASN A 128 -7.38 13.00 -13.78
N LEU A 129 -6.23 12.43 -13.43
CA LEU A 129 -6.09 11.06 -12.95
C LEU A 129 -5.69 11.11 -11.48
N ASN A 130 -6.52 10.54 -10.62
CA ASN A 130 -6.22 10.34 -9.20
C ASN A 130 -6.01 8.86 -8.96
N VAL A 131 -4.78 8.48 -8.65
CA VAL A 131 -4.39 7.12 -8.29
C VAL A 131 -4.26 7.06 -6.78
N LEU A 132 -5.11 6.25 -6.15
CA LEU A 132 -5.07 5.99 -4.72
C LEU A 132 -4.40 4.64 -4.47
N ASN A 133 -3.23 4.67 -3.82
CA ASN A 133 -2.52 3.48 -3.39
C ASN A 133 -2.75 3.28 -1.90
N VAL A 134 -3.43 2.20 -1.51
CA VAL A 134 -3.69 1.86 -0.11
C VAL A 134 -3.00 0.54 0.21
N THR A 135 -2.18 0.54 1.26
CA THR A 135 -1.61 -0.68 1.83
C THR A 135 -2.15 -0.86 3.24
N VAL A 136 -2.75 -2.03 3.49
CA VAL A 136 -3.28 -2.39 4.80
C VAL A 136 -2.44 -3.52 5.38
N THR A 137 -1.80 -3.28 6.51
CA THR A 137 -1.00 -4.29 7.22
C THR A 137 -1.67 -4.62 8.55
N SER A 138 -2.02 -5.88 8.76
CA SER A 138 -2.59 -6.36 10.03
C SER A 138 -1.61 -7.30 10.71
N GLN A 139 -0.73 -6.75 11.55
CA GLN A 139 0.27 -7.52 12.28
C GLN A 139 -0.38 -8.57 13.21
N ALA A 140 -1.52 -8.22 13.84
CA ALA A 140 -2.28 -9.14 14.68
C ALA A 140 -2.83 -10.34 13.91
N LEU A 141 -3.31 -10.13 12.67
CA LEU A 141 -3.80 -11.22 11.83
C LEU A 141 -2.66 -12.13 11.38
N ALA A 142 -1.53 -11.56 10.96
CA ALA A 142 -0.35 -12.32 10.60
C ALA A 142 0.18 -13.16 11.77
N GLN A 143 0.22 -12.59 12.98
CA GLN A 143 0.59 -13.31 14.19
C GLN A 143 -0.41 -14.44 14.51
N ALA A 144 -1.72 -14.19 14.44
CA ALA A 144 -2.74 -15.21 14.68
C ALA A 144 -2.62 -16.41 13.74
N LEU A 145 -2.37 -16.16 12.45
CA LEU A 145 -2.14 -17.23 11.46
C LEU A 145 -0.86 -18.01 11.76
N SER A 146 0.22 -17.33 12.16
CA SER A 146 1.50 -17.98 12.51
C SER A 146 1.40 -18.85 13.77
N ILE A 147 0.60 -18.43 14.76
CA ILE A 147 0.35 -19.23 15.97
C ILE A 147 -0.50 -20.44 15.63
N GLN A 148 -1.53 -20.29 14.77
CA GLN A 148 -2.37 -21.41 14.36
C GLN A 148 -1.57 -22.47 13.57
N SER A 149 -0.63 -22.06 12.71
CA SER A 149 0.27 -22.99 12.03
C SER A 149 1.25 -23.65 13.01
N ALA A 150 1.86 -22.88 13.92
CA ALA A 150 2.78 -23.42 14.92
C ALA A 150 2.10 -24.44 15.86
N VAL A 151 0.85 -24.20 16.27
CA VAL A 151 0.07 -25.16 17.08
C VAL A 151 -0.24 -26.42 16.27
N ARG A 152 -0.60 -26.29 14.99
CA ARG A 152 -0.89 -27.44 14.11
C ARG A 152 0.37 -28.28 13.86
N ASP A 153 1.51 -27.64 13.67
CA ASP A 153 2.80 -28.29 13.46
C ASP A 153 3.31 -28.97 14.75
N ALA A 154 3.12 -28.34 15.92
CA ALA A 154 3.43 -28.96 17.21
C ALA A 154 2.55 -30.18 17.49
N LEU A 155 1.23 -30.10 17.24
CA LEU A 155 0.31 -31.22 17.43
C LEU A 155 0.57 -32.39 16.47
N THR A 156 1.01 -32.12 15.25
CA THR A 156 1.35 -33.16 14.28
C THR A 156 2.77 -33.71 14.47
N GLY A 157 3.68 -32.92 15.04
CA GLY A 157 5.04 -33.34 15.41
C GLY A 157 5.13 -34.18 16.69
N LEU A 158 4.18 -34.03 17.63
CA LEU A 158 4.11 -34.80 18.89
C LEU A 158 3.59 -36.25 18.73
N GLY A 159 3.23 -36.66 17.51
CA GLY A 159 2.71 -38.00 17.19
C GLY A 159 3.75 -39.01 16.67
N ARG A 160 5.05 -38.78 16.88
CA ARG A 160 6.13 -39.71 16.50
C ARG A 160 7.01 -40.07 17.69
#